data_AF-A0A2R6GUT8-F1
#
_entry.id   AF-A0A2R6GUT8-F1
#
_cell.length_a   1.000
_cell.length_b   1.000
_cell.length_c   1.000
_cell.angle_alpha   90.00
_cell.angle_beta   90.00
_cell.angle_gamma   90.00
#
_symmetry.space_group_name_H-M   'P 1'
#
loop_
_entity.id
_entity.type
_entity.pdbx_description
1 polymer ?
#
loop_
_entity_poly.entity_id
_entity_poly.type
_entity_poly.pdbx_seq_one_letter_code
_entity_poly.pdbx_strand_id
1 'polypeptide(L)' 'MEFTLGTSLGVLVVLVALGVAGLVGGGMMTLQTTLMMVAPSMLVFGLIAFALGMKHGEFRATR' A
#
# COMPACT_ATOMS: atom_id res chain seq x y z
N MET A 1 -9.08 -8.22 -15.91
CA MET A 1 -9.48 -7.24 -14.88
C MET A 1 -9.12 -5.87 -15.42
N GLU A 2 -10.05 -4.91 -15.41
CA GLU A 2 -9.73 -3.53 -15.76
C GLU A 2 -9.15 -2.81 -14.55
N PHE A 3 -7.90 -2.38 -14.66
CA PHE A 3 -7.21 -1.61 -13.61
C PHE A 3 -7.54 -0.13 -13.73
N THR A 4 -8.69 0.26 -13.18
CA THR A 4 -9.04 1.66 -12.96
C THR A 4 -8.28 2.22 -11.75
N LEU A 5 -8.20 3.55 -11.64
CA LEU A 5 -7.61 4.21 -10.46
C LEU A 5 -8.26 3.72 -9.16
N GLY A 6 -9.59 3.56 -9.15
CA GLY A 6 -10.33 3.07 -7.99
C GLY A 6 -9.99 1.63 -7.62
N THR A 7 -10.01 0.71 -8.59
CA THR A 7 -9.66 -0.70 -8.33
C THR A 7 -8.20 -0.85 -7.89
N SER A 8 -7.29 -0.09 -8.48
CA SER A 8 -5.86 -0.14 -8.18
C SER A 8 -5.54 0.43 -6.79
N LEU A 9 -6.17 1.54 -6.40
CA LEU A 9 -6.11 2.06 -5.02
C LEU A 9 -6.73 1.07 -4.02
N GLY A 10 -7.85 0.44 -4.38
CA GLY A 10 -8.49 -0.58 -3.56
C GLY A 10 -7.53 -1.73 -3.24
N VAL A 11 -6.77 -2.20 -4.24
CA VAL A 11 -5.73 -3.23 -4.04
C VAL A 11 -4.64 -2.75 -3.08
N LEU A 12 -4.17 -1.50 -3.21
CA LEU A 12 -3.17 -0.95 -2.28
C LEU A 12 -3.68 -0.96 -0.83
N VAL A 13 -4.92 -0.52 -0.60
CA VAL A 13 -5.51 -0.49 0.74
C VAL A 13 -5.65 -1.90 1.32
N VAL A 14 -6.08 -2.87 0.51
CA VAL A 14 -6.16 -4.29 0.94
C VAL A 14 -4.78 -4.83 1.31
N LEU A 15 -3.74 -4.54 0.52
CA LEU A 15 -2.37 -4.97 0.83
C LEU A 15 -1.87 -4.37 2.14
N VAL A 16 -2.14 -3.09 2.40
CA VAL A 16 -1.79 -2.45 3.66
C VAL A 16 -2.55 -3.11 4.83
N ALA A 17 -3.85 -3.34 4.68
CA ALA A 17 -4.66 -3.98 5.71
C ALA A 17 -4.16 -5.40 6.05
N LEU A 18 -3.79 -6.19 5.03
CA LEU A 18 -3.19 -7.51 5.21
C LEU A 18 -1.84 -7.45 5.92
N GLY A 19 -0.99 -6.48 5.56
CA GLY A 19 0.30 -6.27 6.24
C GLY A 19 0.12 -5.94 7.72
N VAL A 20 -0.80 -5.02 8.04
CA VAL A 20 -1.12 -4.66 9.43
C VAL A 20 -1.68 -5.85 10.20
N ALA A 21 -2.63 -6.59 9.61
CA ALA A 21 -3.21 -7.78 10.24
C ALA A 21 -2.15 -8.85 10.52
N GLY A 22 -1.21 -9.08 9.59
CA GLY A 22 -0.10 -10.00 9.79
C GLY A 22 0.84 -9.59 10.92
N LEU A 23 1.19 -8.30 11.01
CA LEU A 23 2.05 -7.77 12.08
C LEU A 23 1.39 -7.90 13.47
N VAL A 24 0.08 -7.57 13.56
CA VAL A 24 -0.68 -7.69 14.80
C VAL A 24 -0.89 -9.15 15.19
N GLY A 25 -1.34 -9.99 14.25
CA GLY A 25 -1.60 -11.41 14.51
C GLY A 25 -0.35 -12.23 14.80
N GLY A 26 0.81 -11.82 14.27
CA GLY A 26 2.09 -12.47 14.52
C GLY A 26 2.80 -12.02 15.79
N GLY A 27 2.31 -11.00 16.50
CA GLY A 27 2.96 -10.49 17.72
C GLY A 27 4.37 -9.92 17.51
N MET A 28 4.71 -9.53 16.28
CA MET A 28 6.05 -9.03 15.92
C MET A 28 6.37 -7.67 16.55
N MET A 29 5.35 -6.86 16.83
CA MET A 29 5.45 -5.54 17.43
C MET A 29 4.24 -5.26 18.32
N THR A 30 4.34 -4.27 19.20
CA THR A 30 3.18 -3.81 19.98
C THR A 30 2.10 -3.24 19.07
N LEU A 31 0.83 -3.34 19.48
CA LEU A 31 -0.30 -2.80 18.73
C LEU A 31 -0.15 -1.29 18.50
N GLN A 32 0.29 -0.55 19.52
CA GLN A 32 0.49 0.89 19.44
C GLN A 32 1.55 1.26 18.39
N THR A 33 2.70 0.60 18.39
CA THR A 33 3.75 0.84 17.36
C THR A 33 3.22 0.53 15.97
N THR A 34 2.49 -0.57 15.82
CA THR A 34 1.95 -0.98 14.52
C THR A 34 0.95 0.05 13.98
N LEU A 35 0.00 0.49 14.80
CA LEU A 35 -1.07 1.40 14.36
C LEU A 35 -0.63 2.86 14.25
N MET A 36 0.27 3.33 15.11
CA MET A 36 0.62 4.76 15.20
C MET A 36 1.91 5.12 14.46
N MET A 37 2.72 4.15 14.05
CA MET A 37 3.99 4.41 13.34
C MET A 37 4.07 3.63 12.03
N VAL A 38 3.84 2.32 12.06
CA VAL A 38 4.05 1.45 10.90
C VAL A 38 2.95 1.63 9.85
N ALA A 39 1.67 1.50 10.24
CA ALA A 39 0.55 1.64 9.33
C ALA A 39 0.51 3.02 8.62
N PRO A 40 0.73 4.15 9.30
CA PRO A 40 0.81 5.45 8.64
C PRO A 40 1.97 5.54 7.64
N SER A 41 3.16 5.05 8.02
CA SER A 41 4.34 5.07 7.15
C SER A 41 4.16 4.16 5.92
N MET A 42 3.56 2.98 6.10
CA MET A 42 3.21 2.06 5.02
C MET A 42 2.23 2.69 4.04
N LEU A 43 1.21 3.41 4.53
CA LEU A 43 0.26 4.11 3.69
C LEU A 43 0.93 5.22 2.88
N VAL A 44 1.70 6.10 3.53
CA VAL A 44 2.38 7.21 2.86
C VAL A 44 3.35 6.70 1.80
N PHE A 45 4.22 5.75 2.18
CA PHE A 45 5.17 5.16 1.24
C PHE A 45 4.46 4.41 0.10
N GLY A 46 3.45 3.61 0.43
CA GLY A 46 2.66 2.87 -0.55
C GLY A 46 1.99 3.79 -1.57
N LEU A 47 1.42 4.91 -1.13
CA LEU A 47 0.82 5.92 -2.02
C LEU A 47 1.85 6.56 -2.94
N ILE A 48 3.03 6.92 -2.41
CA ILE A 48 4.12 7.50 -3.21
C ILE A 48 4.61 6.49 -4.27
N ALA A 49 4.90 5.26 -3.85
CA ALA A 49 5.37 4.20 -4.75
C ALA A 49 4.31 3.85 -5.81
N PHE A 50 3.03 3.80 -5.42
CA PHE A 50 1.91 3.57 -6.32
C PHE A 50 1.81 4.67 -7.38
N ALA A 51 1.82 5.94 -6.98
CA ALA A 51 1.75 7.06 -7.91
C ALA A 51 2.92 7.07 -8.89
N LEU A 52 4.14 6.85 -8.39
CA LEU A 52 5.34 6.81 -9.22
C LEU A 52 5.33 5.61 -10.19
N GLY A 53 4.91 4.44 -9.71
CA GLY A 53 4.78 3.23 -10.51
C GLY A 53 3.77 3.38 -11.64
N MET A 54 2.61 4.00 -11.38
CA MET A 54 1.63 4.31 -12.43
C MET A 54 2.22 5.23 -13.48
N LYS A 55 2.92 6.30 -13.09
CA LYS A 55 3.55 7.23 -14.05
C LYS A 55 4.67 6.60 -14.86
N HIS A 56 5.47 5.74 -14.23
CA HIS A 56 6.45 4.94 -14.95
C HIS A 56 5.78 4.00 -15.97
N GLY A 57 4.69 3.34 -15.58
CA GLY A 57 3.89 2.48 -16.45
C GLY A 57 3.32 3.24 -17.66
N GLU A 58 2.69 4.39 -17.43
CA GLU A 58 2.19 5.28 -18.49
C GLU A 58 3.30 5.67 -19.48
N PHE A 59 4.47 6.08 -18.97
CA PHE A 59 5.62 6.45 -19.80
C PHE A 59 6.12 5.28 -20.66
N ARG A 60 6.16 4.07 -20.12
CA ARG A 60 6.61 2.87 -20.86
C ARG A 60 5.56 2.30 -21.80
N ALA A 61 4.28 2.54 -21.56
CA ALA A 61 3.21 2.10 -22.47
C ALA A 61 3.08 3.01 -23.70
N THR A 62 3.56 4.25 -23.62
CA THR A 62 3.46 5.26 -24.68
C THR A 62 4.76 5.45 -25.50
N ARG A 63 5.87 4.81 -25.10
CA ARG A 63 7.17 4.87 -25.78
C ARG A 63 7.64 3.47 -26.15
#